data_AF-A0A841TC54-F1
#
_entry.id   AF-A0A841TC54-F1
#
_cell.length_a   1.000
_cell.length_b   1.000
_cell.length_c   1.000
_cell.angle_alpha   90.00
_cell.angle_beta   90.00
_cell.angle_gamma   90.00
#
_symmetry.space_group_name_H-M   'P 1'
#
loop_
_entity.id
_entity.type
_entity.pdbx_description
1 polymer ?
#
loop_
_entity_poly.entity_id
_entity_poly.type
_entity_poly.pdbx_seq_one_letter_code
_entity_poly.pdbx_strand_id
1 'polypeptide(L)'
;MRQEQHQFTKEPNTPRTKSLGKRGVLALTLAAAVGAAPLAIGGAPGQASAASAATAAAVSAAVTSAAAPAYVVKQQPFQIGGSAATISVLNQYGTTYVGLRMLNDKLGLQTGWDQASHTATVSGNGRTLKLNLATGSTKLNDQTIYGLPGMLVDNSTYVPLRFLLERMGYTVSYDAAHVIGIEKIEENALTVGTGTITESDEKQKLSLEVNYPIVSGFSDAAVQDKINAFLKSEAESHAAAGKQELEQAAKDIAAYMAGSGDDLPAVEFQGSYYVTYNENNLLSLYVDYYEYTGGAHGGTVRVPYTFDLSTGEALTLKEAAKGNADYVSIINAEIAKQIEEKDIPLIAPFETIEPDRAFYLNHNGLVIFFGQYEYTAYAYGMPEFVIPLNAFQD
;
A
#
# COMPACT_ATOMS: atom_id res chain seq x y z
N MET A 1 56.34 4.10 -45.86
CA MET A 1 56.83 4.67 -44.58
C MET A 1 56.02 4.02 -43.46
N ARG A 2 56.62 3.02 -42.77
CA ARG A 2 56.75 2.84 -41.30
C ARG A 2 55.49 3.24 -40.50
N GLN A 3 54.71 2.26 -40.03
CA GLN A 3 54.85 1.60 -38.72
C GLN A 3 54.81 2.58 -37.54
N GLU A 4 53.81 2.45 -36.66
CA GLU A 4 54.06 1.98 -35.30
C GLU A 4 52.77 1.41 -34.68
N GLN A 5 52.91 0.17 -34.20
CA GLN A 5 52.03 -0.52 -33.26
C GLN A 5 52.42 -0.08 -31.85
N HIS A 6 51.47 -0.01 -30.92
CA HIS A 6 51.75 -0.18 -29.49
C HIS A 6 50.79 -1.23 -28.91
N GLN A 7 51.36 -2.42 -28.68
CA GLN A 7 50.93 -3.37 -27.66
C GLN A 7 51.65 -3.05 -26.33
N PHE A 8 51.26 -3.79 -25.28
CA PHE A 8 51.75 -3.88 -23.89
C PHE A 8 50.81 -3.18 -22.89
N THR A 9 50.31 -3.82 -21.83
CA THR A 9 50.77 -4.99 -21.06
C THR A 9 49.60 -5.71 -20.37
N LYS A 10 49.75 -7.03 -20.17
CA LYS A 10 49.01 -7.86 -19.20
C LYS A 10 49.69 -7.80 -17.82
N GLU A 11 48.88 -8.15 -16.81
CA GLU A 11 49.18 -8.71 -15.47
C GLU A 11 48.93 -7.80 -14.24
N PRO A 12 48.62 -8.34 -13.03
CA PRO A 12 48.48 -9.75 -12.65
C PRO A 12 47.14 -10.13 -11.96
N ASN A 13 46.96 -11.44 -11.86
CA ASN A 13 45.90 -12.13 -11.11
C ASN A 13 46.35 -12.25 -9.63
N THR A 14 45.55 -11.82 -8.66
CA THR A 14 45.71 -12.18 -7.23
C THR A 14 44.39 -11.93 -6.46
N PRO A 15 44.20 -12.56 -5.28
CA PRO A 15 43.33 -13.71 -5.06
C PRO A 15 41.92 -13.36 -4.54
N ARG A 16 41.00 -14.32 -4.71
CA ARG A 16 39.65 -14.31 -4.11
C ARG A 16 39.70 -14.03 -2.61
N THR A 17 39.26 -12.85 -2.20
CA THR A 17 38.81 -12.58 -0.84
C THR A 17 37.32 -12.93 -0.77
N LYS A 18 36.96 -13.74 0.24
CA LYS A 18 35.56 -14.04 0.56
C LYS A 18 34.85 -12.73 0.89
N SER A 19 33.96 -12.29 0.00
CA SER A 19 33.04 -11.19 0.25
C SER A 19 31.94 -11.70 1.18
N LEU A 20 32.00 -11.30 2.45
CA LEU A 20 30.85 -11.32 3.34
C LEU A 20 29.78 -10.39 2.73
N GLY A 21 28.55 -10.89 2.62
CA GLY A 21 27.42 -10.20 2.00
C GLY A 21 27.18 -8.82 2.61
N LYS A 22 27.64 -7.78 1.92
CA LYS A 22 27.09 -6.44 2.06
C LYS A 22 25.82 -6.40 1.22
N ARG A 23 24.67 -6.56 1.86
CA ARG A 23 23.38 -6.15 1.28
C ARG A 23 23.51 -4.65 1.02
N GLY A 24 23.61 -4.28 -0.26
CA GLY A 24 23.69 -2.89 -0.68
C GLY A 24 22.37 -2.22 -0.41
N VAL A 25 22.41 -1.09 0.30
CA VAL A 25 21.32 -0.13 0.34
C VAL A 25 21.12 0.33 -1.10
N LEU A 26 20.01 -0.08 -1.72
CA LEU A 26 19.62 0.45 -3.03
C LEU A 26 19.10 1.86 -2.77
N ALA A 27 19.90 2.88 -3.10
CA ALA A 27 19.38 4.23 -3.25
C ALA A 27 18.35 4.18 -4.39
N LEU A 28 17.07 4.22 -4.03
CA LEU A 28 15.99 4.23 -4.99
C LEU A 28 15.88 5.63 -5.59
N THR A 29 16.56 5.89 -6.70
CA THR A 29 16.28 7.09 -7.50
C THR A 29 15.00 6.83 -8.28
N LEU A 30 13.93 7.54 -7.94
CA LEU A 30 12.69 7.53 -8.70
C LEU A 30 12.90 8.35 -9.98
N ALA A 31 13.56 7.75 -10.97
CA ALA A 31 13.65 8.36 -12.29
C ALA A 31 12.27 8.26 -12.98
N ALA A 32 11.37 9.20 -12.69
CA ALA A 32 10.21 9.43 -13.52
C ALA A 32 10.71 9.83 -14.92
N ALA A 33 10.71 8.89 -15.86
CA ALA A 33 11.02 9.15 -17.25
C ALA A 33 9.88 10.01 -17.85
N VAL A 34 9.93 11.32 -17.62
CA VAL A 34 9.13 12.28 -18.38
C VAL A 34 9.77 12.37 -19.76
N GLY A 35 9.26 11.56 -20.69
CA GLY A 35 9.58 11.71 -22.10
C GLY A 35 9.12 13.08 -22.59
N ALA A 36 10.05 14.02 -22.71
CA ALA A 36 9.81 15.31 -23.34
C ALA A 36 9.55 15.10 -24.84
N ALA A 37 8.28 15.05 -25.24
CA ALA A 37 7.89 15.24 -26.63
C ALA A 37 7.69 16.76 -26.89
N PRO A 38 8.35 17.36 -27.90
CA PRO A 38 8.18 18.77 -28.19
C PRO A 38 6.79 19.03 -28.81
N LEU A 39 5.99 19.88 -28.16
CA LEU A 39 4.72 20.38 -28.67
C LEU A 39 5.00 21.38 -29.83
N ALA A 40 4.72 20.94 -31.06
CA ALA A 40 4.59 21.83 -32.21
C ALA A 40 3.22 22.51 -32.17
N ILE A 41 3.24 23.85 -32.20
CA ILE A 41 2.08 24.74 -32.19
C ILE A 41 1.47 24.80 -33.60
N GLY A 42 0.19 24.47 -33.74
CA GLY A 42 -0.60 24.61 -34.97
C GLY A 42 -2.09 24.72 -34.64
N GLY A 43 -2.76 25.76 -35.17
CA GLY A 43 -3.99 26.35 -34.64
C GLY A 43 -5.33 25.65 -34.92
N ALA A 44 -6.21 25.75 -33.91
CA ALA A 44 -7.69 25.96 -33.84
C ALA A 44 -8.68 25.31 -34.85
N PRO A 45 -9.99 25.21 -34.52
CA PRO A 45 -10.65 24.89 -33.24
C PRO A 45 -11.68 23.73 -33.39
N GLY A 46 -11.95 22.96 -32.33
CA GLY A 46 -12.99 21.92 -32.38
C GLY A 46 -13.27 21.30 -31.01
N GLN A 47 -14.48 21.55 -30.53
CA GLN A 47 -15.03 21.19 -29.22
C GLN A 47 -14.85 19.72 -28.81
N ALA A 48 -14.37 19.50 -27.58
CA ALA A 48 -14.95 18.53 -26.64
C ALA A 48 -14.50 18.90 -25.22
N SER A 49 -15.48 19.06 -24.34
CA SER A 49 -15.43 19.72 -23.04
C SER A 49 -14.65 18.93 -21.99
N ALA A 50 -13.61 19.56 -21.42
CA ALA A 50 -13.23 19.36 -20.03
C ALA A 50 -14.02 20.35 -19.18
N ALA A 51 -14.78 19.83 -18.22
CA ALA A 51 -15.31 20.57 -17.08
C ALA A 51 -14.78 19.84 -15.84
N SER A 52 -14.38 20.44 -14.72
CA SER A 52 -14.04 21.80 -14.30
C SER A 52 -13.96 21.65 -12.77
N ALA A 53 -12.89 22.08 -12.12
CA ALA A 53 -12.92 22.30 -10.68
C ALA A 53 -12.47 23.73 -10.38
N ALA A 54 -13.22 24.35 -9.46
CA ALA A 54 -13.07 25.68 -8.88
C ALA A 54 -13.81 26.84 -9.57
N THR A 55 -14.98 27.17 -9.02
CA THR A 55 -15.26 28.51 -8.47
C THR A 55 -16.47 28.42 -7.55
N ALA A 56 -16.22 28.54 -6.25
CA ALA A 56 -17.27 28.78 -5.27
C ALA A 56 -17.59 30.28 -5.26
N ALA A 57 -18.77 30.66 -5.73
CA ALA A 57 -19.40 31.94 -5.41
C ALA A 57 -20.91 31.73 -5.23
N ALA A 58 -21.41 32.17 -4.09
CA ALA A 58 -22.76 31.94 -3.60
C ALA A 58 -23.84 32.53 -4.52
N VAL A 59 -24.84 31.70 -4.86
CA VAL A 59 -26.19 32.16 -5.19
C VAL A 59 -27.15 31.29 -4.40
N SER A 60 -27.77 31.87 -3.37
CA SER A 60 -28.88 31.27 -2.64
C SER A 60 -30.08 31.15 -3.58
N ALA A 61 -30.32 29.95 -4.10
CA ALA A 61 -31.59 29.56 -4.68
C ALA A 61 -32.04 28.29 -3.96
N ALA A 62 -33.26 28.32 -3.43
CA ALA A 62 -33.86 27.23 -2.66
C ALA A 62 -33.78 25.91 -3.42
N VAL A 63 -32.84 25.07 -3.03
CA VAL A 63 -32.80 23.68 -3.46
C VAL A 63 -33.79 22.96 -2.55
N THR A 64 -34.96 22.62 -3.07
CA THR A 64 -35.75 21.54 -2.50
C THR A 64 -34.82 20.34 -2.37
N SER A 65 -34.50 19.95 -1.14
CA SER A 65 -33.63 18.82 -0.85
C SER A 65 -34.23 17.58 -1.51
N ALA A 66 -33.67 17.17 -2.65
CA ALA A 66 -33.87 15.82 -3.12
C ALA A 66 -33.42 14.91 -1.96
N ALA A 67 -34.33 14.09 -1.44
CA ALA A 67 -33.99 13.16 -0.38
C ALA A 67 -32.78 12.34 -0.84
N ALA A 68 -31.77 12.23 0.02
CA ALA A 68 -30.63 11.34 -0.23
C ALA A 68 -31.18 9.95 -0.63
N PRO A 69 -30.52 9.23 -1.55
CA PRO A 69 -30.98 7.92 -1.97
C PRO A 69 -31.19 7.05 -0.73
N ALA A 70 -32.39 6.49 -0.58
CA ALA A 70 -32.69 5.60 0.52
C ALA A 70 -31.81 4.36 0.39
N TYR A 71 -30.86 4.20 1.31
CA TYR A 71 -30.03 3.00 1.36
C TYR A 71 -30.92 1.79 1.66
N VAL A 72 -30.83 0.75 0.84
CA VAL A 72 -31.60 -0.48 1.04
C VAL A 72 -30.82 -1.39 1.97
N VAL A 73 -31.19 -1.38 3.25
CA VAL A 73 -30.65 -2.31 4.26
C VAL A 73 -31.31 -3.67 4.11
N LYS A 74 -30.50 -4.73 4.04
CA LYS A 74 -30.92 -6.12 3.95
C LYS A 74 -30.35 -6.93 5.11
N GLN A 75 -31.05 -7.97 5.51
CA GLN A 75 -30.55 -8.96 6.46
C GLN A 75 -29.80 -10.03 5.69
N GLN A 76 -28.51 -10.21 6.00
CA GLN A 76 -27.65 -11.19 5.34
C GLN A 76 -27.20 -12.25 6.36
N PRO A 77 -27.23 -13.55 6.01
CA PRO A 77 -26.68 -14.60 6.86
C PRO A 77 -25.16 -14.59 6.86
N PHE A 78 -24.59 -14.80 8.05
CA PHE A 78 -23.15 -14.92 8.29
C PHE A 78 -22.86 -16.20 9.07
N GLN A 79 -21.66 -16.75 8.87
CA GLN A 79 -21.02 -17.70 9.78
C GLN A 79 -19.84 -17.01 10.44
N ILE A 80 -19.85 -16.87 11.75
CA ILE A 80 -18.82 -16.16 12.52
C ILE A 80 -18.25 -17.11 13.56
N GLY A 81 -17.00 -17.53 13.39
CA GLY A 81 -16.38 -18.51 14.30
C GLY A 81 -17.21 -19.78 14.44
N GLY A 82 -17.74 -20.29 13.32
CA GLY A 82 -18.66 -21.44 13.28
C GLY A 82 -20.09 -21.20 13.82
N SER A 83 -20.43 -19.97 14.23
CA SER A 83 -21.78 -19.62 14.71
C SER A 83 -22.58 -18.84 13.68
N ALA A 84 -23.84 -19.26 13.46
CA ALA A 84 -24.73 -18.53 12.56
C ALA A 84 -25.15 -17.16 13.15
N ALA A 85 -25.13 -16.14 12.31
CA ALA A 85 -25.61 -14.80 12.63
C ALA A 85 -26.39 -14.20 11.46
N THR A 86 -27.21 -13.19 11.74
CA THR A 86 -27.87 -12.39 10.71
C THR A 86 -27.53 -10.93 10.96
N ILE A 87 -26.99 -10.27 9.94
CA ILE A 87 -26.44 -8.93 10.07
C ILE A 87 -27.05 -8.02 9.00
N SER A 88 -27.39 -6.80 9.43
CA SER A 88 -27.78 -5.71 8.53
C SER A 88 -26.60 -5.31 7.65
N VAL A 89 -26.78 -5.48 6.35
CA VAL A 89 -25.84 -5.06 5.32
C VAL A 89 -26.52 -4.14 4.33
N LEU A 90 -25.73 -3.35 3.62
CA LEU A 90 -26.17 -2.65 2.43
C LEU A 90 -25.08 -2.80 1.35
N ASN A 91 -25.48 -2.76 0.10
CA ASN A 91 -24.55 -2.86 -1.03
C ASN A 91 -24.45 -1.50 -1.72
N GLN A 92 -23.24 -0.94 -1.79
CA GLN A 92 -22.98 0.36 -2.39
C GLN A 92 -21.62 0.31 -3.08
N TYR A 93 -21.53 0.86 -4.30
CA TYR A 93 -20.31 0.82 -5.12
C TYR A 93 -19.75 -0.60 -5.34
N GLY A 94 -20.64 -1.58 -5.52
CA GLY A 94 -20.25 -3.00 -5.65
C GLY A 94 -19.62 -3.60 -4.40
N THR A 95 -19.74 -2.92 -3.25
CA THR A 95 -19.12 -3.31 -1.99
C THR A 95 -20.18 -3.56 -0.92
N THR A 96 -20.02 -4.66 -0.17
CA THR A 96 -20.83 -4.95 1.00
C THR A 96 -20.37 -4.09 2.18
N TYR A 97 -21.28 -3.26 2.67
CA TYR A 97 -21.12 -2.51 3.90
C TYR A 97 -21.89 -3.18 5.02
N VAL A 98 -21.32 -3.13 6.22
CA VAL A 98 -21.84 -3.82 7.41
C VAL A 98 -22.07 -2.83 8.54
N GLY A 99 -23.19 -2.98 9.25
CA GLY A 99 -23.48 -2.19 10.44
C GLY A 99 -22.47 -2.49 11.54
N LEU A 100 -21.66 -1.49 11.91
CA LEU A 100 -20.52 -1.66 12.81
C LEU A 100 -20.93 -2.26 14.17
N ARG A 101 -22.05 -1.77 14.74
CA ARG A 101 -22.56 -2.24 16.05
C ARG A 101 -22.84 -3.74 16.06
N MET A 102 -23.29 -4.32 14.95
CA MET A 102 -23.67 -5.73 14.87
C MET A 102 -22.48 -6.69 14.93
N LEU A 103 -21.30 -6.22 14.53
CA LEU A 103 -20.09 -7.03 14.52
C LEU A 103 -19.44 -7.15 15.89
N ASN A 104 -19.62 -6.14 16.75
CA ASN A 104 -18.97 -6.08 18.06
C ASN A 104 -19.32 -7.26 18.96
N ASP A 105 -20.63 -7.56 19.08
CA ASP A 105 -21.15 -8.61 19.96
C ASP A 105 -20.68 -10.02 19.54
N LYS A 106 -20.17 -10.17 18.30
CA LYS A 106 -19.80 -11.46 17.71
C LYS A 106 -18.30 -11.64 17.53
N LEU A 107 -17.55 -10.57 17.26
CA LEU A 107 -16.13 -10.64 16.92
C LEU A 107 -15.20 -10.28 18.09
N GLY A 108 -15.72 -9.80 19.22
CA GLY A 108 -14.90 -9.30 20.32
C GLY A 108 -14.23 -7.96 20.01
N LEU A 109 -14.74 -7.25 19.00
CA LEU A 109 -14.33 -5.89 18.66
C LEU A 109 -15.07 -4.89 19.55
N GLN A 110 -14.34 -3.90 20.06
CA GLN A 110 -14.89 -2.79 20.81
C GLN A 110 -15.14 -1.62 19.87
N THR A 111 -16.19 -0.84 20.10
CA THR A 111 -16.40 0.40 19.34
C THR A 111 -16.70 1.59 20.21
N GLY A 112 -16.24 2.75 19.77
CA GLY A 112 -16.58 4.06 20.32
C GLY A 112 -17.21 4.96 19.27
N TRP A 113 -17.95 5.96 19.73
CA TRP A 113 -18.44 7.05 18.90
C TRP A 113 -18.13 8.38 19.58
N ASP A 114 -17.45 9.27 18.85
CA ASP A 114 -17.21 10.64 19.25
C ASP A 114 -18.11 11.58 18.45
N GLN A 115 -19.10 12.17 19.14
CA GLN A 115 -20.11 13.02 18.52
C GLN A 115 -19.54 14.35 18.00
N ALA A 116 -18.50 14.91 18.66
CA ALA A 116 -17.97 16.21 18.30
C ALA A 116 -17.21 16.15 16.97
N SER A 117 -16.37 15.13 16.81
CA SER A 117 -15.55 14.91 15.62
C SER A 117 -16.23 14.03 14.56
N HIS A 118 -17.42 13.46 14.85
CA HIS A 118 -18.10 12.48 14.01
C HIS A 118 -17.22 11.26 13.70
N THR A 119 -16.50 10.78 14.71
CA THR A 119 -15.53 9.68 14.56
C THR A 119 -16.05 8.40 15.18
N ALA A 120 -16.15 7.34 14.38
CA ALA A 120 -16.34 5.98 14.86
C ALA A 120 -14.97 5.32 15.10
N THR A 121 -14.79 4.70 16.26
CA THR A 121 -13.58 3.96 16.61
C THR A 121 -13.90 2.48 16.69
N VAL A 122 -13.02 1.63 16.18
CA VAL A 122 -13.05 0.16 16.33
C VAL A 122 -11.71 -0.28 16.89
N SER A 123 -11.72 -1.04 17.98
CA SER A 123 -10.50 -1.53 18.63
C SER A 123 -10.61 -3.04 18.89
N GLY A 124 -9.51 -3.74 18.69
CA GLY A 124 -9.43 -5.19 18.87
C GLY A 124 -8.16 -5.75 18.25
N ASN A 125 -7.72 -6.93 18.73
CA ASN A 125 -6.52 -7.61 18.23
C ASN A 125 -5.27 -6.70 18.16
N GLY A 126 -5.08 -5.84 19.18
CA GLY A 126 -3.94 -4.92 19.24
C GLY A 126 -3.98 -3.76 18.24
N ARG A 127 -5.12 -3.54 17.57
CA ARG A 127 -5.29 -2.52 16.52
C ARG A 127 -6.41 -1.55 16.88
N THR A 128 -6.30 -0.33 16.39
CA THR A 128 -7.35 0.69 16.50
C THR A 128 -7.58 1.36 15.16
N LEU A 129 -8.79 1.22 14.63
CA LEU A 129 -9.29 1.87 13.43
C LEU A 129 -10.18 3.06 13.82
N LYS A 130 -9.88 4.26 13.32
CA LYS A 130 -10.68 5.47 13.51
C LYS A 130 -11.23 5.93 12.16
N LEU A 131 -12.53 6.05 12.04
CA LEU A 131 -13.28 6.43 10.83
C LEU A 131 -13.94 7.78 11.08
N ASN A 132 -13.44 8.85 10.48
CA ASN A 132 -14.10 10.15 10.54
C ASN A 132 -15.15 10.23 9.43
N LEU A 133 -16.43 10.25 9.81
CA LEU A 133 -17.55 10.24 8.86
C LEU A 133 -17.84 11.62 8.26
N ALA A 134 -17.32 12.69 8.85
CA ALA A 134 -17.49 14.05 8.32
C ALA A 134 -16.47 14.34 7.19
N THR A 135 -15.22 13.88 7.35
CA THR A 135 -14.17 14.08 6.35
C THR A 135 -13.99 12.88 5.41
N GLY A 136 -14.49 11.70 5.78
CA GLY A 136 -14.25 10.44 5.08
C GLY A 136 -12.87 9.84 5.37
N SER A 137 -12.03 10.47 6.20
CA SER A 137 -10.67 10.00 6.49
C SER A 137 -10.67 8.80 7.44
N THR A 138 -9.74 7.87 7.23
CA THR A 138 -9.54 6.71 8.10
C THR A 138 -8.13 6.65 8.64
N LYS A 139 -7.97 6.25 9.91
CA LYS A 139 -6.67 5.95 10.52
C LYS A 139 -6.64 4.54 11.09
N LEU A 140 -5.53 3.84 10.89
CA LEU A 140 -5.22 2.56 11.52
C LEU A 140 -3.93 2.73 12.34
N ASN A 141 -4.00 2.49 13.65
CA ASN A 141 -2.88 2.71 14.58
C ASN A 141 -2.26 4.11 14.40
N ASP A 142 -3.14 5.11 14.30
CA ASP A 142 -2.86 6.55 14.09
C ASP A 142 -2.23 6.95 12.73
N GLN A 143 -1.84 5.99 11.88
CA GLN A 143 -1.48 6.22 10.48
C GLN A 143 -2.73 6.42 9.62
N THR A 144 -2.73 7.42 8.73
CA THR A 144 -3.79 7.59 7.73
C THR A 144 -3.78 6.45 6.71
N ILE A 145 -4.94 5.88 6.42
CA ILE A 145 -5.11 4.86 5.39
C ILE A 145 -6.24 5.22 4.45
N TYR A 146 -6.11 4.79 3.20
CA TYR A 146 -7.07 5.06 2.14
C TYR A 146 -7.98 3.85 1.88
N GLY A 147 -9.23 4.14 1.53
CA GLY A 147 -10.25 3.14 1.24
C GLY A 147 -11.61 3.81 1.08
N LEU A 148 -12.63 2.99 0.77
CA LEU A 148 -13.99 3.50 0.72
C LEU A 148 -14.42 4.01 2.11
N PRO A 149 -14.99 5.21 2.21
CA PRO A 149 -15.35 5.79 3.49
C PRO A 149 -16.50 5.02 4.13
N GLY A 150 -16.56 5.04 5.46
CA GLY A 150 -17.76 4.66 6.20
C GLY A 150 -18.91 5.63 5.94
N MET A 151 -20.13 5.19 6.20
CA MET A 151 -21.33 6.02 6.04
C MET A 151 -22.25 5.94 7.25
N LEU A 152 -23.09 6.95 7.41
CA LEU A 152 -24.14 6.99 8.43
C LEU A 152 -25.49 6.74 7.77
N VAL A 153 -26.18 5.66 8.17
CA VAL A 153 -27.51 5.29 7.69
C VAL A 153 -28.41 5.05 8.90
N ASP A 154 -29.51 5.79 9.02
CA ASP A 154 -30.45 5.69 10.15
C ASP A 154 -29.75 5.68 11.53
N ASN A 155 -28.87 6.65 11.75
CA ASN A 155 -28.03 6.78 12.96
C ASN A 155 -27.11 5.57 13.26
N SER A 156 -26.87 4.70 12.27
CA SER A 156 -25.98 3.55 12.36
C SER A 156 -24.80 3.72 11.42
N THR A 157 -23.59 3.47 11.93
CA THR A 157 -22.36 3.50 11.12
C THR A 157 -22.23 2.21 10.33
N TYR A 158 -22.06 2.35 9.01
CA TYR A 158 -21.79 1.26 8.08
C TYR A 158 -20.38 1.41 7.51
N VAL A 159 -19.63 0.32 7.48
CA VAL A 159 -18.22 0.28 7.05
C VAL A 159 -18.05 -0.79 5.98
N PRO A 160 -17.17 -0.63 4.97
CA PRO A 160 -16.92 -1.70 4.02
C PRO A 160 -16.39 -2.94 4.75
N LEU A 161 -17.09 -4.07 4.59
CA LEU A 161 -16.89 -5.27 5.41
C LEU A 161 -15.44 -5.77 5.35
N ARG A 162 -14.94 -6.00 4.13
CA ARG A 162 -13.58 -6.51 3.92
C ARG A 162 -12.52 -5.52 4.41
N PHE A 163 -12.71 -4.23 4.12
CA PHE A 163 -11.80 -3.17 4.56
C PHE A 163 -11.59 -3.19 6.08
N LEU A 164 -12.70 -3.30 6.83
CA LEU A 164 -12.67 -3.40 8.28
C LEU A 164 -12.04 -4.72 8.75
N LEU A 165 -12.55 -5.86 8.29
CA LEU A 165 -12.23 -7.16 8.89
C LEU A 165 -10.79 -7.60 8.65
N GLU A 166 -10.28 -7.44 7.43
CA GLU A 166 -8.89 -7.82 7.11
C GLU A 166 -7.89 -7.00 7.93
N ARG A 167 -8.17 -5.70 8.12
CA ARG A 167 -7.34 -4.81 8.96
C ARG A 167 -7.44 -5.10 10.44
N MET A 168 -8.49 -5.80 10.88
CA MET A 168 -8.69 -6.17 12.28
C MET A 168 -8.25 -7.60 12.58
N GLY A 169 -7.66 -8.33 11.62
CA GLY A 169 -7.15 -9.70 11.82
C GLY A 169 -8.22 -10.78 11.64
N TYR A 170 -9.11 -10.61 10.66
CA TYR A 170 -10.13 -11.60 10.29
C TYR A 170 -10.10 -11.88 8.79
N THR A 171 -10.43 -13.10 8.41
CA THR A 171 -10.66 -13.48 7.02
C THR A 171 -12.13 -13.28 6.66
N VAL A 172 -12.40 -13.10 5.36
CA VAL A 172 -13.76 -13.02 4.82
C VAL A 172 -13.88 -13.99 3.64
N SER A 173 -14.77 -14.96 3.76
CA SER A 173 -15.06 -15.95 2.72
C SER A 173 -16.52 -15.89 2.27
N TYR A 174 -16.78 -16.45 1.10
CA TYR A 174 -18.13 -16.57 0.53
C TYR A 174 -18.34 -18.03 0.12
N ASP A 175 -19.40 -18.66 0.61
CA ASP A 175 -19.77 -20.00 0.16
C ASP A 175 -20.69 -19.96 -1.08
N ALA A 176 -20.96 -21.13 -1.66
CA ALA A 176 -21.83 -21.27 -2.82
C ALA A 176 -23.29 -20.83 -2.58
N ALA A 177 -23.69 -20.69 -1.32
CA ALA A 177 -25.00 -20.19 -0.90
C ALA A 177 -24.98 -18.67 -0.60
N HIS A 178 -23.88 -17.98 -0.89
CA HIS A 178 -23.65 -16.56 -0.57
C HIS A 178 -23.68 -16.24 0.93
N VAL A 179 -23.46 -17.23 1.78
CA VAL A 179 -23.23 -17.01 3.21
C VAL A 179 -21.82 -16.46 3.37
N ILE A 180 -21.70 -15.40 4.18
CA ILE A 180 -20.42 -14.74 4.43
C ILE A 180 -19.77 -15.38 5.66
N GLY A 181 -18.61 -16.00 5.47
CA GLY A 181 -17.79 -16.55 6.54
C GLY A 181 -16.84 -15.49 7.10
N ILE A 182 -16.72 -15.41 8.42
CA ILE A 182 -15.74 -14.59 9.13
C ILE A 182 -15.03 -15.49 10.14
N GLU A 183 -13.72 -15.62 9.98
CA GLU A 183 -12.86 -16.35 10.90
C GLU A 183 -11.76 -15.44 11.42
N LYS A 184 -11.43 -15.57 12.71
CA LYS A 184 -10.32 -14.84 13.30
C LYS A 184 -9.01 -15.47 12.83
N ILE A 185 -8.04 -14.64 12.46
CA ILE A 185 -6.69 -15.10 12.14
C ILE A 185 -5.95 -15.35 13.45
N GLU A 186 -5.33 -16.53 13.56
CA GLU A 186 -4.43 -16.89 14.66
C GLU A 186 -3.07 -16.25 14.44
N GLU A 187 -2.92 -15.05 14.99
CA GLU A 187 -1.73 -14.23 14.78
C GLU A 187 -0.62 -14.54 15.80
N ASN A 188 0.65 -14.31 15.42
CA ASN A 188 1.75 -14.35 16.38
C ASN A 188 1.50 -13.32 17.48
N ALA A 189 1.90 -13.65 18.71
CA ALA A 189 1.74 -12.80 19.89
C ALA A 189 2.68 -11.58 19.85
N LEU A 190 2.33 -10.60 19.04
CA LEU A 190 2.96 -9.29 18.95
C LEU A 190 1.92 -8.23 18.58
N THR A 191 2.25 -6.98 18.83
CA THR A 191 1.47 -5.82 18.40
C THR A 191 2.34 -4.90 17.54
N VAL A 192 1.72 -4.21 16.59
CA VAL A 192 2.42 -3.26 15.71
C VAL A 192 1.89 -1.86 15.95
N GLY A 193 2.73 -1.02 16.54
CA GLY A 193 2.51 0.43 16.66
C GLY A 193 3.10 1.19 15.48
N THR A 194 2.95 2.51 15.51
CA THR A 194 3.44 3.42 14.46
C THR A 194 4.52 4.33 15.03
N GLY A 195 5.68 4.37 14.37
CA GLY A 195 6.63 5.48 14.45
C GLY A 195 6.42 6.42 13.27
N THR A 196 6.71 7.70 13.45
CA THR A 196 6.57 8.71 12.38
C THR A 196 7.80 9.59 12.29
N ILE A 197 8.26 9.84 11.08
CA ILE A 197 9.29 10.85 10.74
C ILE A 197 8.58 11.95 9.95
N THR A 198 8.64 13.19 10.41
CA THR A 198 8.00 14.33 9.76
C THR A 198 8.98 15.45 9.47
N GLU A 199 8.83 16.10 8.33
CA GLU A 199 9.48 17.35 8.00
C GLU A 199 8.56 18.21 7.14
N SER A 200 8.62 19.54 7.30
CA SER A 200 7.81 20.45 6.49
C SER A 200 8.48 21.81 6.36
N ASP A 201 8.36 22.43 5.18
CA ASP A 201 8.73 23.83 4.94
C ASP A 201 7.58 24.55 4.24
N GLU A 202 6.85 25.39 4.99
CA GLU A 202 5.69 26.12 4.47
C GLU A 202 6.04 27.12 3.36
N LYS A 203 7.28 27.66 3.35
CA LYS A 203 7.72 28.60 2.32
C LYS A 203 8.01 27.89 1.01
N GLN A 204 8.58 26.69 1.10
CA GLN A 204 8.84 25.82 -0.05
C GLN A 204 7.65 24.91 -0.40
N LYS A 205 6.55 24.98 0.37
CA LYS A 205 5.37 24.12 0.23
C LYS A 205 5.73 22.63 0.26
N LEU A 206 6.71 22.27 1.09
CA LEU A 206 7.24 20.92 1.24
C LEU A 206 6.60 20.23 2.44
N SER A 207 6.16 18.98 2.26
CA SER A 207 5.67 18.11 3.33
C SER A 207 6.24 16.70 3.21
N LEU A 208 6.78 16.17 4.31
CA LEU A 208 7.27 14.80 4.43
C LEU A 208 6.66 14.16 5.67
N GLU A 209 6.02 13.00 5.50
CA GLU A 209 5.52 12.17 6.60
C GLU A 209 5.75 10.68 6.28
N VAL A 210 6.70 10.05 6.97
CA VAL A 210 6.99 8.61 6.84
C VAL A 210 6.53 7.89 8.10
N ASN A 211 5.46 7.13 7.98
CA ASN A 211 4.98 6.21 9.00
C ASN A 211 5.61 4.83 8.81
N TYR A 212 6.17 4.26 9.89
CA TYR A 212 6.82 2.95 9.87
C TYR A 212 6.39 2.08 11.07
N PRO A 213 6.41 0.75 10.92
CA PRO A 213 5.92 -0.15 11.97
C PRO A 213 6.92 -0.30 13.12
N ILE A 214 6.40 -0.37 14.34
CA ILE A 214 7.15 -0.70 15.56
C ILE A 214 6.54 -1.94 16.19
N VAL A 215 7.27 -3.05 16.19
CA VAL A 215 6.88 -4.30 16.82
C VAL A 215 7.07 -4.21 18.33
N SER A 216 6.08 -4.67 19.09
CA SER A 216 6.13 -4.75 20.55
C SER A 216 5.41 -5.99 21.07
N GLY A 217 5.76 -6.40 22.29
CA GLY A 217 5.11 -7.53 22.97
C GLY A 217 5.55 -8.91 22.49
N PHE A 218 6.52 -9.00 21.56
CA PHE A 218 7.06 -10.28 21.14
C PHE A 218 7.94 -10.88 22.24
N SER A 219 7.86 -12.20 22.44
CA SER A 219 8.49 -12.85 23.60
C SER A 219 10.02 -12.82 23.57
N ASP A 220 10.62 -12.84 22.37
CA ASP A 220 12.07 -12.69 22.20
C ASP A 220 12.42 -11.22 21.94
N ALA A 221 12.92 -10.55 22.98
CA ALA A 221 13.30 -9.14 22.89
C ALA A 221 14.44 -8.87 21.90
N ALA A 222 15.37 -9.81 21.72
CA ALA A 222 16.49 -9.62 20.80
C ALA A 222 16.03 -9.66 19.34
N VAL A 223 15.10 -10.57 19.02
CA VAL A 223 14.46 -10.62 17.70
C VAL A 223 13.63 -9.35 17.46
N GLN A 224 12.83 -8.93 18.45
CA GLN A 224 12.02 -7.71 18.35
C GLN A 224 12.89 -6.48 18.07
N ASP A 225 13.95 -6.29 18.86
CA ASP A 225 14.85 -5.14 18.74
C ASP A 225 15.56 -5.13 17.40
N LYS A 226 15.95 -6.30 16.88
CA LYS A 226 16.57 -6.44 15.56
C LYS A 226 15.63 -6.03 14.43
N ILE A 227 14.38 -6.51 14.45
CA ILE A 227 13.36 -6.14 13.46
C ILE A 227 13.06 -4.63 13.52
N ASN A 228 12.89 -4.08 14.72
CA ASN A 228 12.65 -2.65 14.90
C ASN A 228 13.82 -1.79 14.44
N ALA A 229 15.05 -2.19 14.73
CA ALA A 229 16.25 -1.49 14.27
C ALA A 229 16.35 -1.48 12.74
N PHE A 230 16.05 -2.62 12.10
CA PHE A 230 16.00 -2.71 10.64
C PHE A 230 14.92 -1.79 10.06
N LEU A 231 13.67 -1.90 10.51
CA LEU A 231 12.55 -1.10 9.99
C LEU A 231 12.76 0.40 10.19
N LYS A 232 13.31 0.79 11.34
CA LYS A 232 13.66 2.19 11.62
C LYS A 232 14.75 2.69 10.69
N SER A 233 15.82 1.90 10.48
CA SER A 233 16.92 2.26 9.58
C SER A 233 16.44 2.44 8.13
N GLU A 234 15.55 1.56 7.67
CA GLU A 234 14.95 1.67 6.33
C GLU A 234 14.09 2.94 6.22
N ALA A 235 13.22 3.20 7.21
CA ALA A 235 12.39 4.40 7.23
C ALA A 235 13.22 5.69 7.24
N GLU A 236 14.29 5.76 8.05
CA GLU A 236 15.22 6.90 8.08
C GLU A 236 15.94 7.08 6.74
N SER A 237 16.37 5.98 6.10
CA SER A 237 17.02 6.01 4.78
C SER A 237 16.07 6.54 3.70
N HIS A 238 14.84 6.03 3.64
CA HIS A 238 13.84 6.47 2.67
C HIS A 238 13.38 7.92 2.91
N ALA A 239 13.19 8.31 4.18
CA ALA A 239 12.87 9.70 4.52
C ALA A 239 14.00 10.67 4.10
N ALA A 240 15.26 10.28 4.31
CA ALA A 240 16.40 11.10 3.90
C ALA A 240 16.50 11.24 2.37
N ALA A 241 16.26 10.16 1.63
CA ALA A 241 16.22 10.18 0.16
C ALA A 241 15.05 11.04 -0.35
N GLY A 242 13.83 10.80 0.15
CA GLY A 242 12.65 11.58 -0.22
C GLY A 242 12.82 13.06 0.07
N LYS A 243 13.42 13.42 1.22
CA LYS A 243 13.78 14.81 1.53
C LYS A 243 14.66 15.44 0.45
N GLN A 244 15.72 14.75 0.01
CA GLN A 244 16.62 15.27 -1.02
C GLN A 244 15.89 15.55 -2.33
N GLU A 245 15.02 14.63 -2.75
CA GLU A 245 14.19 14.78 -3.95
C GLU A 245 13.19 15.95 -3.81
N LEU A 246 12.51 16.08 -2.66
CA LEU A 246 11.59 17.19 -2.42
C LEU A 246 12.31 18.54 -2.41
N GLU A 247 13.47 18.65 -1.76
CA GLU A 247 14.25 19.89 -1.75
C GLU A 247 14.75 20.26 -3.15
N GLN A 248 15.11 19.27 -3.97
CA GLN A 248 15.53 19.52 -5.35
C GLN A 248 14.33 19.96 -6.20
N ALA A 249 13.20 19.26 -6.12
CA ALA A 249 11.98 19.61 -6.82
C ALA A 249 11.48 21.01 -6.45
N ALA A 250 11.47 21.36 -5.16
CA ALA A 250 11.06 22.68 -4.70
C ALA A 250 11.95 23.80 -5.28
N LYS A 251 13.27 23.59 -5.37
CA LYS A 251 14.20 24.53 -6.00
C LYS A 251 13.91 24.70 -7.49
N ASP A 252 13.69 23.59 -8.20
CA ASP A 252 13.45 23.61 -9.64
C ASP A 252 12.12 24.29 -9.99
N ILE A 253 11.07 23.99 -9.22
CA ILE A 253 9.75 24.65 -9.33
C ILE A 253 9.87 26.15 -9.05
N ALA A 254 10.53 26.54 -7.95
CA ALA A 254 10.71 27.95 -7.62
C ALA A 254 11.48 28.72 -8.69
N ALA A 255 12.50 28.09 -9.29
CA ALA A 255 13.24 28.68 -10.41
C ALA A 255 12.38 28.82 -11.67
N TYR A 256 11.57 27.80 -11.99
CA TYR A 256 10.66 27.82 -13.13
C TYR A 256 9.55 28.88 -12.98
N MET A 257 9.00 29.03 -11.78
CA MET A 257 7.91 29.96 -11.47
C MET A 257 8.39 31.37 -11.09
N ALA A 258 9.70 31.64 -11.15
CA ALA A 258 10.26 32.92 -10.76
C ALA A 258 9.65 34.07 -11.58
N GLY A 259 9.00 35.01 -10.89
CA GLY A 259 8.35 36.18 -11.51
C GLY A 259 6.95 35.93 -12.08
N SER A 260 6.39 34.73 -11.91
CA SER A 260 4.99 34.44 -12.29
C SER A 260 3.97 35.21 -11.43
N GLY A 261 4.29 35.41 -10.14
CA GLY A 261 3.35 35.95 -9.15
C GLY A 261 2.36 34.92 -8.60
N ASP A 262 2.44 33.66 -9.07
CA ASP A 262 1.61 32.56 -8.61
C ASP A 262 2.19 31.89 -7.36
N ASP A 263 1.33 31.24 -6.58
CA ASP A 263 1.74 30.41 -5.44
C ASP A 263 2.47 29.15 -5.93
N LEU A 264 3.53 28.76 -5.22
CA LEU A 264 4.25 27.51 -5.51
C LEU A 264 3.33 26.30 -5.28
N PRO A 265 3.31 25.30 -6.18
CA PRO A 265 2.66 24.03 -5.91
C PRO A 265 3.36 23.30 -4.77
N ALA A 266 2.61 22.48 -4.04
CA ALA A 266 3.17 21.67 -2.97
C ALA A 266 3.97 20.49 -3.53
N VAL A 267 5.03 20.10 -2.80
CA VAL A 267 5.77 18.85 -3.02
C VAL A 267 5.65 17.98 -1.77
N GLU A 268 5.51 16.68 -1.97
CA GLU A 268 5.12 15.77 -0.91
C GLU A 268 5.80 14.41 -0.99
N PHE A 269 6.23 13.88 0.16
CA PHE A 269 6.73 12.53 0.32
C PHE A 269 6.01 11.84 1.50
N GLN A 270 5.29 10.77 1.23
CA GLN A 270 4.52 10.03 2.24
C GLN A 270 4.99 8.57 2.30
N GLY A 271 5.26 8.05 3.50
CA GLY A 271 5.45 6.62 3.75
C GLY A 271 4.27 6.06 4.55
N SER A 272 3.65 4.98 4.07
CA SER A 272 2.55 4.30 4.74
C SER A 272 2.78 2.79 4.79
N TYR A 273 2.83 2.21 5.99
CA TYR A 273 3.05 0.77 6.14
C TYR A 273 1.75 -0.03 6.21
N TYR A 274 1.84 -1.29 5.81
CA TYR A 274 0.74 -2.26 5.83
C TYR A 274 1.28 -3.60 6.33
N VAL A 275 0.76 -4.08 7.47
CA VAL A 275 1.04 -5.44 7.95
C VAL A 275 0.12 -6.39 7.20
N THR A 276 0.70 -7.27 6.40
CA THR A 276 -0.04 -8.16 5.49
C THR A 276 -0.13 -9.59 6.00
N TYR A 277 0.79 -9.99 6.88
CA TYR A 277 0.82 -11.32 7.48
C TYR A 277 1.49 -11.28 8.85
N ASN A 278 0.89 -11.93 9.84
CA ASN A 278 1.48 -12.11 11.16
C ASN A 278 1.08 -13.49 11.69
N GLU A 279 1.47 -14.56 11.01
CA GLU A 279 1.08 -15.93 11.35
C GLU A 279 2.30 -16.84 11.30
N ASN A 280 2.24 -18.03 11.92
CA ASN A 280 3.22 -19.11 11.72
C ASN A 280 4.70 -18.70 11.92
N ASN A 281 5.01 -17.89 12.93
CA ASN A 281 6.34 -17.31 13.19
C ASN A 281 6.92 -16.47 12.05
N LEU A 282 6.10 -15.95 11.15
CA LEU A 282 6.52 -14.96 10.15
C LEU A 282 5.75 -13.66 10.31
N LEU A 283 6.43 -12.54 10.05
CA LEU A 283 5.83 -11.22 9.97
C LEU A 283 6.13 -10.66 8.58
N SER A 284 5.08 -10.38 7.80
CA SER A 284 5.21 -9.71 6.51
C SER A 284 4.47 -8.39 6.50
N LEU A 285 5.11 -7.40 5.89
CA LEU A 285 4.57 -6.07 5.70
C LEU A 285 5.16 -5.43 4.45
N TYR A 286 4.60 -4.32 4.03
CA TYR A 286 5.25 -3.42 3.07
C TYR A 286 5.06 -1.96 3.48
N VAL A 287 5.90 -1.09 2.94
CA VAL A 287 5.75 0.36 3.00
C VAL A 287 5.56 0.89 1.60
N ASP A 288 4.46 1.60 1.37
CA ASP A 288 4.25 2.38 0.16
C ASP A 288 4.83 3.77 0.39
N TYR A 289 5.82 4.14 -0.43
CA TYR A 289 6.40 5.47 -0.49
C TYR A 289 5.80 6.21 -1.69
N TYR A 290 4.93 7.17 -1.42
CA TYR A 290 4.37 8.09 -2.40
C TYR A 290 5.21 9.35 -2.48
N GLU A 291 5.44 9.84 -3.69
CA GLU A 291 6.18 11.06 -3.96
C GLU A 291 5.44 11.91 -4.99
N TYR A 292 5.38 13.22 -4.73
CA TYR A 292 4.88 14.23 -5.66
C TYR A 292 5.85 15.41 -5.75
N THR A 293 6.38 15.65 -6.94
CA THR A 293 7.40 16.67 -7.23
C THR A 293 6.90 17.73 -8.23
N GLY A 294 5.59 17.99 -8.27
CA GLY A 294 4.99 19.06 -9.11
C GLY A 294 4.55 18.64 -10.52
N GLY A 295 4.56 17.34 -10.83
CA GLY A 295 4.08 16.80 -12.11
C GLY A 295 2.56 16.69 -12.23
N ALA A 296 2.08 15.98 -13.25
CA ALA A 296 0.65 15.72 -13.45
C ALA A 296 0.04 14.79 -12.37
N HIS A 297 0.86 13.89 -11.81
CA HIS A 297 0.50 12.99 -10.71
C HIS A 297 1.78 12.62 -9.94
N GLY A 298 1.62 12.05 -8.74
CA GLY A 298 2.73 11.46 -8.00
C GLY A 298 3.05 10.03 -8.44
N GLY A 299 4.13 9.49 -7.91
CA GLY A 299 4.53 8.08 -8.06
C GLY A 299 4.43 7.35 -6.73
N THR A 300 4.23 6.04 -6.77
CA THR A 300 4.31 5.19 -5.58
C THR A 300 5.25 4.03 -5.83
N VAL A 301 6.15 3.79 -4.88
CA VAL A 301 6.93 2.55 -4.83
C VAL A 301 6.60 1.78 -3.56
N ARG A 302 6.32 0.50 -3.74
CA ARG A 302 6.10 -0.45 -2.65
C ARG A 302 7.38 -1.17 -2.30
N VAL A 303 7.78 -1.09 -1.03
CA VAL A 303 8.96 -1.77 -0.50
C VAL A 303 8.51 -2.81 0.54
N PRO A 304 8.56 -4.11 0.21
CA PRO A 304 8.09 -5.16 1.11
C PRO A 304 9.21 -5.72 2.00
N TYR A 305 8.81 -6.24 3.15
CA TYR A 305 9.68 -6.91 4.11
C TYR A 305 8.96 -8.13 4.70
N THR A 306 9.62 -9.30 4.65
CA THR A 306 9.13 -10.54 5.28
C THR A 306 10.20 -11.04 6.25
N PHE A 307 9.86 -11.14 7.54
CA PHE A 307 10.77 -11.58 8.60
C PHE A 307 10.41 -12.96 9.11
N ASP A 308 11.44 -13.76 9.41
CA ASP A 308 11.34 -14.94 10.26
C ASP A 308 11.48 -14.52 11.73
N LEU A 309 10.42 -14.69 12.51
CA LEU A 309 10.37 -14.31 13.92
C LEU A 309 11.18 -15.24 14.84
N SER A 310 11.71 -16.35 14.33
CA SER A 310 12.65 -17.19 15.10
C SER A 310 14.08 -16.65 15.07
N THR A 311 14.43 -15.83 14.06
CA THR A 311 15.79 -15.31 13.85
C THR A 311 15.87 -13.79 13.77
N GLY A 312 14.74 -13.12 13.51
CA GLY A 312 14.65 -11.69 13.20
C GLY A 312 15.27 -11.31 11.86
N GLU A 313 15.55 -12.27 10.98
CA GLU A 313 16.12 -12.03 9.65
C GLU A 313 15.04 -11.82 8.61
N ALA A 314 15.31 -10.93 7.66
CA ALA A 314 14.47 -10.77 6.46
C ALA A 314 14.76 -11.90 5.47
N LEU A 315 13.69 -12.59 5.05
CA LEU A 315 13.70 -13.70 4.11
C LEU A 315 13.92 -13.24 2.67
N THR A 316 14.66 -14.05 1.93
CA THR A 316 14.69 -14.01 0.46
C THR A 316 13.46 -14.69 -0.14
N LEU A 317 13.15 -14.39 -1.41
CA LEU A 317 12.04 -15.03 -2.12
C LEU A 317 12.18 -16.56 -2.14
N LYS A 318 13.40 -17.06 -2.36
CA LYS A 318 13.67 -18.50 -2.34
C LYS A 318 13.41 -19.13 -0.96
N GLU A 319 13.79 -18.46 0.13
CA GLU A 319 13.53 -18.96 1.49
C GLU A 319 12.02 -18.97 1.80
N ALA A 320 11.29 -17.93 1.40
CA ALA A 320 9.83 -17.89 1.53
C ALA A 320 9.13 -18.98 0.70
N ALA A 321 9.70 -19.34 -0.45
CA ALA A 321 9.31 -20.50 -1.25
C ALA A 321 9.88 -21.84 -0.74
N LYS A 322 10.23 -21.92 0.56
CA LYS A 322 10.73 -23.13 1.25
C LYS A 322 11.98 -23.74 0.62
N GLY A 323 12.79 -22.94 -0.06
CA GLY A 323 14.00 -23.40 -0.73
C GLY A 323 13.78 -24.20 -2.01
N ASN A 324 12.54 -24.32 -2.48
CA ASN A 324 12.18 -25.05 -3.70
C ASN A 324 13.04 -24.55 -4.88
N ALA A 325 13.63 -25.46 -5.66
CA ALA A 325 14.55 -25.10 -6.74
C ALA A 325 13.82 -24.47 -7.94
N ASP A 326 12.55 -24.84 -8.13
CA ASP A 326 11.72 -24.46 -9.27
C ASP A 326 10.75 -23.31 -8.94
N TYR A 327 10.94 -22.64 -7.79
CA TYR A 327 10.05 -21.58 -7.30
C TYR A 327 9.74 -20.49 -8.34
N VAL A 328 10.72 -20.06 -9.14
CA VAL A 328 10.52 -19.07 -10.21
C VAL A 328 9.53 -19.58 -11.26
N SER A 329 9.68 -20.83 -11.70
CA SER A 329 8.79 -21.45 -12.68
C SER A 329 7.38 -21.63 -12.12
N ILE A 330 7.25 -22.04 -10.86
CA ILE A 330 5.97 -22.18 -10.16
C ILE A 330 5.26 -20.82 -10.09
N ILE A 331 5.98 -19.77 -9.68
CA ILE A 331 5.45 -18.41 -9.59
C ILE A 331 5.02 -17.89 -10.97
N ASN A 332 5.86 -18.03 -11.99
CA ASN A 332 5.55 -17.58 -13.34
C ASN A 332 4.30 -18.26 -13.89
N ALA A 333 4.13 -19.56 -13.66
CA ALA A 333 2.95 -20.30 -14.11
C ALA A 333 1.67 -19.77 -13.46
N GLU A 334 1.69 -19.48 -12.16
CA GLU A 334 0.54 -18.95 -11.44
C GLU A 334 0.24 -17.48 -11.82
N ILE A 335 1.27 -16.66 -12.06
CA ILE A 335 1.10 -15.29 -12.57
C ILE A 335 0.44 -15.32 -13.96
N ALA A 336 0.97 -16.12 -14.89
CA ALA A 336 0.45 -16.21 -16.25
C ALA A 336 -1.02 -16.67 -16.27
N LYS A 337 -1.35 -17.67 -15.45
CA LYS A 337 -2.72 -18.14 -15.26
C LYS A 337 -3.63 -17.02 -14.74
N GLN A 338 -3.22 -16.30 -13.69
CA GLN A 338 -4.03 -15.21 -13.13
C GLN A 338 -4.17 -14.01 -14.07
N ILE A 339 -3.17 -13.73 -14.93
CA ILE A 339 -3.27 -12.71 -15.98
C ILE A 339 -4.40 -13.08 -16.96
N GLU A 340 -4.45 -14.33 -17.41
CA GLU A 340 -5.47 -14.84 -18.33
C GLU A 340 -6.86 -14.87 -17.67
N GLU A 341 -6.98 -15.46 -16.47
CA GLU A 341 -8.25 -15.60 -15.76
C GLU A 341 -8.92 -14.26 -15.41
N LYS A 342 -8.11 -13.23 -15.13
CA LYS A 342 -8.59 -11.89 -14.78
C LYS A 342 -8.65 -10.94 -15.97
N ASP A 343 -8.27 -11.38 -17.17
CA ASP A 343 -8.18 -10.56 -18.38
C ASP A 343 -7.40 -9.25 -18.14
N ILE A 344 -6.20 -9.37 -17.55
CA ILE A 344 -5.41 -8.19 -17.16
C ILE A 344 -4.86 -7.48 -18.42
N PRO A 345 -5.14 -6.18 -18.61
CA PRO A 345 -4.69 -5.45 -19.78
C PRO A 345 -3.20 -5.09 -19.67
N LEU A 346 -2.36 -5.92 -20.28
CA LEU A 346 -0.92 -5.71 -20.29
C LEU A 346 -0.48 -4.67 -21.33
N ILE A 347 0.43 -3.78 -20.95
CA ILE A 347 1.11 -2.85 -21.86
C ILE A 347 2.44 -3.41 -22.41
N ALA A 348 2.93 -4.50 -21.81
CA ALA A 348 4.08 -5.28 -22.25
C ALA A 348 3.85 -6.76 -21.91
N PRO A 349 4.34 -7.72 -22.71
CA PRO A 349 4.16 -9.14 -22.42
C PRO A 349 4.91 -9.54 -21.15
N PHE A 350 4.26 -10.34 -20.28
CA PHE A 350 4.93 -10.97 -19.15
C PHE A 350 5.77 -12.17 -19.61
N GLU A 351 7.04 -12.21 -19.21
CA GLU A 351 7.97 -13.29 -19.59
C GLU A 351 8.39 -14.14 -18.38
N THR A 352 9.01 -13.50 -17.38
CA THR A 352 9.48 -14.16 -16.15
C THR A 352 9.74 -13.12 -15.08
N ILE A 353 9.65 -13.52 -13.81
CA ILE A 353 10.24 -12.77 -12.70
C ILE A 353 11.76 -13.03 -12.61
N GLU A 354 12.48 -12.10 -11.99
CA GLU A 354 13.84 -12.29 -11.49
C GLU A 354 13.87 -13.13 -10.21
N PRO A 355 14.98 -13.85 -9.94
CA PRO A 355 15.08 -14.76 -8.78
C PRO A 355 14.89 -14.09 -7.41
N ASP A 356 15.23 -12.82 -7.29
CA ASP A 356 15.13 -12.01 -6.07
C ASP A 356 13.98 -11.00 -6.10
N ARG A 357 12.96 -11.25 -6.93
CA ARG A 357 11.77 -10.41 -7.07
C ARG A 357 11.17 -10.08 -5.71
N ALA A 358 10.84 -8.79 -5.54
CA ALA A 358 10.18 -8.29 -4.35
C ALA A 358 8.85 -9.00 -4.10
N PHE A 359 8.62 -9.39 -2.85
CA PHE A 359 7.44 -10.16 -2.45
C PHE A 359 7.06 -9.83 -1.02
N TYR A 360 5.82 -10.12 -0.66
CA TYR A 360 5.36 -10.20 0.72
C TYR A 360 4.44 -11.41 0.89
N LEU A 361 4.04 -11.71 2.11
CA LEU A 361 3.04 -12.74 2.40
C LEU A 361 1.72 -12.09 2.78
N ASN A 362 0.62 -12.74 2.42
CA ASN A 362 -0.68 -12.54 3.04
C ASN A 362 -1.27 -13.88 3.49
N HIS A 363 -2.44 -13.85 4.12
CA HIS A 363 -3.09 -15.07 4.63
C HIS A 363 -3.29 -16.16 3.55
N ASN A 364 -3.44 -15.76 2.29
CA ASN A 364 -3.70 -16.67 1.18
C ASN A 364 -2.42 -17.20 0.51
N GLY A 365 -1.27 -16.55 0.70
CA GLY A 365 -0.01 -17.05 0.14
C GLY A 365 1.10 -16.02 -0.01
N LEU A 366 2.09 -16.40 -0.81
CA LEU A 366 3.16 -15.52 -1.26
C LEU A 366 2.62 -14.58 -2.34
N VAL A 367 2.89 -13.28 -2.22
CA VAL A 367 2.39 -12.26 -3.14
C VAL A 367 3.54 -11.65 -3.92
N ILE A 368 3.46 -11.77 -5.24
CA ILE A 368 4.27 -11.00 -6.18
C ILE A 368 3.44 -9.82 -6.66
N PHE A 369 4.07 -8.66 -6.78
CA PHE A 369 3.46 -7.48 -7.36
C PHE A 369 4.39 -6.87 -8.41
N PHE A 370 3.80 -6.11 -9.34
CA PHE A 370 4.56 -5.31 -10.29
C PHE A 370 4.32 -3.82 -10.05
N GLY A 371 5.37 -3.03 -10.22
CA GLY A 371 5.32 -1.59 -9.99
C GLY A 371 4.41 -0.85 -10.95
N GLN A 372 4.14 0.42 -10.66
CA GLN A 372 3.42 1.30 -11.59
C GLN A 372 4.15 1.32 -12.94
N TYR A 373 3.39 1.20 -14.04
CA TYR A 373 3.91 1.16 -15.42
C TYR A 373 4.80 -0.03 -15.80
N GLU A 374 5.02 -1.01 -14.91
CA GLU A 374 5.87 -2.16 -15.25
C GLU A 374 5.21 -3.08 -16.30
N TYR A 375 3.96 -3.48 -16.04
CA TYR A 375 3.19 -4.34 -16.94
C TYR A 375 1.78 -3.82 -17.25
N THR A 376 1.28 -2.83 -16.52
CA THR A 376 -0.06 -2.26 -16.70
C THR A 376 -0.01 -0.74 -16.70
N ALA A 377 -1.04 -0.09 -17.25
CA ALA A 377 -1.16 1.36 -17.19
C ALA A 377 -1.31 1.84 -15.73
N TYR A 378 -0.88 3.07 -15.43
CA TYR A 378 -0.98 3.66 -14.08
C TYR A 378 -2.36 3.55 -13.43
N ALA A 379 -3.42 3.71 -14.23
CA ALA A 379 -4.80 3.60 -13.75
C ALA A 379 -5.17 2.21 -13.21
N TYR A 380 -4.42 1.17 -13.59
CA TYR A 380 -4.58 -0.19 -13.06
C TYR A 380 -3.86 -0.38 -11.71
N GLY A 381 -2.94 0.53 -11.35
CA GLY A 381 -2.16 0.48 -10.11
C GLY A 381 -1.00 -0.52 -10.18
N MET A 382 -0.73 -1.16 -9.04
CA MET A 382 0.31 -2.19 -8.89
C MET A 382 -0.38 -3.56 -8.84
N PRO A 383 -0.41 -4.34 -9.94
CA PRO A 383 -1.11 -5.64 -9.95
C PRO A 383 -0.43 -6.63 -8.99
N GLU A 384 -1.23 -7.35 -8.22
CA GLU A 384 -0.80 -8.35 -7.23
C GLU A 384 -1.25 -9.76 -7.64
N PHE A 385 -0.37 -10.74 -7.43
CA PHE A 385 -0.53 -12.15 -7.78
C PHE A 385 -0.22 -13.00 -6.57
N VAL A 386 -1.21 -13.78 -6.11
CA VAL A 386 -1.07 -14.62 -4.92
C VAL A 386 -0.75 -16.05 -5.35
N ILE A 387 0.35 -16.58 -4.84
CA ILE A 387 0.80 -17.96 -5.03
C ILE A 387 0.60 -18.70 -3.70
N PRO A 388 -0.34 -19.66 -3.63
CA PRO A 388 -0.56 -20.45 -2.43
C PRO A 388 0.72 -21.11 -1.91
N LEU A 389 1.01 -21.03 -0.61
CA LEU A 389 2.25 -21.58 -0.03
C LEU A 389 2.38 -23.12 -0.17
N ASN A 390 1.28 -23.82 -0.43
CA ASN A 390 1.30 -25.25 -0.73
C ASN A 390 1.80 -25.56 -2.15
N ALA A 391 1.83 -24.58 -3.06
CA ALA A 391 2.38 -24.76 -4.42
C ALA A 391 3.89 -25.02 -4.42
N PHE A 392 4.59 -24.71 -3.34
CA PHE A 392 6.04 -24.91 -3.19
C PHE A 392 6.41 -26.20 -2.45
N GLN A 393 5.42 -27.02 -2.06
CA GLN A 393 5.66 -28.29 -1.40
C GLN A 393 5.91 -29.38 -2.45
N ASP A 394 6.83 -30.30 -2.14
CA ASP A 394 7.17 -31.45 -2.98
C ASP A 394 6.02 -32.47 -3.10
#